data_AF-A0A962IBA7-F1
#
_entry.id   AF-A0A962IBA7-F1
#
_cell.length_a   1.000
_cell.length_b   1.000
_cell.length_c   1.000
_cell.angle_alpha   90.00
_cell.angle_beta   90.00
_cell.angle_gamma   90.00
#
_symmetry.space_group_name_H-M   'P 1'
#
loop_
_entity.id
_entity.type
_entity.pdbx_description
1 polymer ?
#
loop_
_entity_poly.entity_id
_entity_poly.type
_entity_poly.pdbx_seq_one_letter_code
_entity_poly.pdbx_strand_id
1 'polypeptide(L)'
;MATVLKRSALSVALAVALGSASPLALAQSSNEAELEARIAELEATVKRLAGMLEQQQMEVQKVVEAAPPPPPANPIQATTITPSANPNTAFSFGGFIKVDSMWTNTDSGELADGSVGRLFYLPQTIPVGGADESTDLDAHAQFSRVWFATNTTLDSGDKLRSYVEMDFFGNALGNEQSTNTYGATVRHLFFGWNNWLAGQTWSNFQDVGALPDAVDFVGPTEGTSFVRQAQIRYTNGPWSISLENPETTLNAFGGGARISSDDNSVPDVTLRYLHKGDWGHFTIAGVLRQLKYETTTGIEDDTFGGGISISG
;
A
#
# COMPACT_ATOMS: atom_id res chain seq x y z
N MET A 1 16.84 -39.74 4.96
CA MET A 1 18.05 -39.30 4.24
C MET A 1 17.59 -38.35 3.13
N ALA A 2 17.50 -37.03 3.33
CA ALA A 2 18.60 -36.07 3.59
C ALA A 2 19.52 -35.95 2.35
N THR A 3 19.81 -34.82 1.69
CA THR A 3 19.42 -33.40 1.79
C THR A 3 20.07 -32.66 0.58
N VAL A 4 19.60 -31.44 0.29
CA VAL A 4 20.29 -30.27 -0.33
C VAL A 4 20.64 -30.29 -1.83
N LEU A 5 19.89 -29.48 -2.59
CA LEU A 5 20.36 -28.75 -3.77
C LEU A 5 19.57 -27.43 -3.87
N LYS A 6 19.97 -26.41 -3.10
CA LYS A 6 19.50 -25.02 -3.26
C LYS A 6 20.53 -24.04 -2.69
N ARG A 7 21.53 -23.63 -3.48
CA ARG A 7 22.30 -22.37 -3.31
C ARG A 7 23.02 -22.01 -4.62
N SER A 8 22.34 -21.40 -5.57
CA SER A 8 23.00 -20.83 -6.76
C SER A 8 22.15 -19.75 -7.46
N ALA A 9 21.66 -18.79 -6.70
CA ALA A 9 21.04 -17.58 -7.27
C ALA A 9 21.47 -16.27 -6.55
N LEU A 10 22.28 -16.36 -5.50
CA LEU A 10 22.65 -15.22 -4.65
C LEU A 10 23.96 -14.51 -5.09
N SER A 11 24.65 -15.00 -6.13
CA SER A 11 25.98 -14.52 -6.50
C SER A 11 26.00 -13.48 -7.63
N VAL A 12 24.86 -13.17 -8.25
CA VAL A 12 24.82 -12.32 -9.47
C VAL A 12 24.29 -10.91 -9.21
N ALA A 13 23.46 -10.68 -8.19
CA ALA A 13 22.85 -9.38 -7.96
C ALA A 13 23.73 -8.39 -7.16
N LEU A 14 24.71 -8.87 -6.38
CA LEU A 14 25.58 -8.00 -5.57
C LEU A 14 26.80 -7.47 -6.34
N ALA A 15 27.05 -7.97 -7.56
CA ALA A 15 28.20 -7.59 -8.38
C ALA A 15 27.98 -6.32 -9.23
N VAL A 16 26.74 -5.83 -9.36
CA VAL A 16 26.41 -4.68 -10.23
C VAL A 16 26.39 -3.35 -9.46
N ALA A 17 26.23 -3.36 -8.13
CA ALA A 17 26.11 -2.14 -7.32
C ALA A 17 27.45 -1.54 -6.80
N LEU A 18 28.60 -2.19 -7.06
CA LEU A 18 29.93 -1.74 -6.62
C LEU A 18 30.86 -1.33 -7.78
N GLY A 19 30.36 -1.30 -9.03
CA GLY A 19 31.19 -1.15 -10.22
C GLY A 19 31.48 0.28 -10.71
N SER A 20 30.92 1.32 -10.08
CA SER A 20 31.00 2.69 -10.60
C SER A 20 31.70 3.66 -9.63
N ALA A 21 32.96 3.40 -9.30
CA ALA A 21 33.91 4.42 -8.88
C ALA A 21 35.32 3.82 -8.75
N SER A 22 36.15 3.95 -9.81
CA SER A 22 37.54 4.42 -9.72
C SER A 22 38.29 4.21 -11.05
N PRO A 23 39.15 5.17 -11.45
CA PRO A 23 39.99 5.02 -12.63
C PRO A 23 41.09 3.97 -12.39
N LEU A 24 41.51 3.29 -13.46
CA LEU A 24 42.69 2.44 -13.50
C LEU A 24 43.90 3.20 -12.91
N ALA A 25 44.49 2.67 -11.84
CA ALA A 25 45.84 3.01 -11.41
C ALA A 25 46.55 1.73 -10.95
N LEU A 26 47.53 1.29 -11.74
CA LEU A 26 48.45 0.20 -11.44
C LEU A 26 49.38 0.61 -10.30
N ALA A 27 49.28 -0.02 -9.13
CA ALA A 27 50.31 -0.08 -8.11
C ALA A 27 50.09 -1.30 -7.20
N GLN A 28 50.78 -2.40 -7.49
CA GLN A 28 50.79 -3.63 -6.71
C GLN A 28 51.74 -3.54 -5.51
N SER A 29 51.35 -4.21 -4.42
CA SER A 29 52.17 -4.80 -3.34
C SER A 29 52.29 -4.13 -1.96
N SER A 30 51.70 -2.97 -1.66
CA SER A 30 51.66 -2.45 -0.27
C SER A 30 50.27 -2.52 0.39
N ASN A 31 49.19 -2.65 -0.38
CA ASN A 31 47.82 -2.63 0.13
C ASN A 31 47.27 -4.01 0.52
N GLU A 32 47.80 -5.11 0.00
CA GLU A 32 47.24 -6.45 0.24
C GLU A 32 47.37 -6.89 1.70
N ALA A 33 48.52 -6.63 2.35
CA ALA A 33 48.72 -6.96 3.76
C ALA A 33 47.83 -6.14 4.70
N GLU A 34 47.55 -4.87 4.36
CA GLU A 34 46.64 -4.02 5.13
C GLU A 34 45.17 -4.43 4.91
N LEU A 35 44.80 -4.82 3.68
CA LEU A 35 43.49 -5.38 3.38
C LEU A 35 43.25 -6.71 4.10
N GLU A 36 44.23 -7.62 4.13
CA GLU A 36 44.12 -8.89 4.86
C GLU A 36 43.97 -8.67 6.37
N ALA A 37 44.71 -7.71 6.94
CA ALA A 37 44.56 -7.32 8.34
C ALA A 37 43.15 -6.76 8.63
N ARG A 38 42.61 -5.93 7.73
CA ARG A 38 41.27 -5.34 7.87
C ARG A 38 40.15 -6.36 7.66
N ILE A 39 40.35 -7.34 6.79
CA ILE A 39 39.44 -8.48 6.61
C ILE A 39 39.42 -9.33 7.89
N ALA A 40 40.58 -9.62 8.49
CA ALA A 40 40.64 -10.35 9.74
C ALA A 40 39.94 -9.61 10.90
N GLU A 41 40.07 -8.27 10.96
CA GLU A 41 39.38 -7.43 11.93
C GLU A 41 37.85 -7.39 11.70
N LEU A 42 37.42 -7.33 10.45
CA LEU A 42 36.01 -7.39 10.07
C LEU A 42 35.39 -8.76 10.40
N GLU A 43 36.09 -9.85 10.12
CA GLU A 43 35.66 -11.21 10.49
C GLU A 43 35.54 -11.37 12.00
N ALA A 44 36.48 -10.82 12.77
CA ALA A 44 36.40 -10.81 14.23
C ALA A 44 35.21 -9.99 14.73
N THR A 45 34.92 -8.85 14.10
CA THR A 45 33.77 -8.00 14.44
C THR A 45 32.44 -8.69 14.11
N VAL A 46 32.34 -9.33 12.95
CA VAL A 46 31.15 -10.11 12.56
C VAL A 46 30.92 -11.28 13.51
N LYS A 47 31.95 -12.03 13.90
CA LYS A 47 31.82 -13.10 14.90
C LYS A 47 31.34 -12.58 16.26
N ARG A 48 31.83 -11.42 16.69
CA ARG A 48 31.39 -10.78 17.93
C ARG A 48 29.92 -10.35 17.87
N LEU A 49 29.49 -9.75 16.76
CA LEU A 49 28.09 -9.34 16.56
C LEU A 49 27.14 -10.54 16.47
N ALA A 50 27.55 -11.61 15.79
CA ALA A 50 26.79 -12.86 15.73
C ALA A 50 26.58 -13.44 17.14
N GLY A 51 27.64 -13.47 17.96
CA GLY A 51 27.53 -13.91 19.35
C GLY A 51 26.61 -13.03 20.21
N MET A 52 26.62 -11.70 19.99
CA MET A 52 25.70 -10.78 20.67
C MET A 52 24.23 -11.03 20.26
N LEU A 53 23.98 -11.29 18.97
CA LEU A 53 22.62 -11.59 18.48
C LEU A 53 22.10 -12.93 19.02
N GLU A 54 22.94 -13.96 19.10
CA GLU A 54 22.56 -15.25 19.71
C GLU A 54 22.23 -15.08 21.20
N GLN A 55 23.02 -14.29 21.93
CA GLN A 55 22.72 -13.98 23.34
C GLN A 55 21.41 -13.21 23.49
N GLN A 56 21.16 -12.21 22.64
CA GLN A 56 19.93 -11.45 22.66
C GLN A 56 18.70 -12.31 22.31
N GLN A 57 18.83 -13.23 21.35
CA GLN A 57 17.77 -14.19 21.02
C GLN A 57 17.48 -15.13 22.19
N MET A 58 18.51 -15.66 22.85
CA MET A 58 18.34 -16.50 24.03
C MET A 58 17.68 -15.76 25.20
N GLU A 59 18.00 -14.46 25.38
CA GLU A 59 17.41 -13.63 26.42
C GLU A 59 15.94 -13.33 26.13
N VAL A 60 15.60 -12.99 24.88
CA VAL A 60 14.21 -12.84 24.42
C VAL A 60 13.43 -14.13 24.61
N GLN A 61 14.02 -15.28 24.27
CA GLN A 61 13.36 -16.57 24.39
C GLN A 61 13.10 -16.95 25.85
N LYS A 62 14.03 -16.68 26.77
CA LYS A 62 13.80 -16.83 28.22
C LYS A 62 12.70 -15.91 28.74
N VAL A 63 12.59 -14.68 28.25
CA VAL A 63 11.52 -13.75 28.65
C VAL A 63 10.16 -14.23 28.15
N VAL A 64 10.09 -14.78 26.93
CA VAL A 64 8.85 -15.34 26.36
C VAL A 64 8.43 -16.62 27.10
N GLU A 65 9.38 -17.47 27.48
CA GLU A 65 9.11 -18.75 28.14
C GLU A 65 8.83 -18.61 29.65
N ALA A 66 9.32 -17.54 30.29
CA ALA A 66 9.04 -17.21 31.69
C ALA A 66 7.76 -16.38 31.89
N ALA A 67 7.06 -15.97 30.83
CA ALA A 67 5.80 -15.26 30.94
C ALA A 67 4.69 -16.24 31.41
N PRO A 68 4.00 -15.98 32.55
CA PRO A 68 2.89 -16.81 32.97
C PRO A 68 1.79 -16.80 31.90
N PRO A 69 1.02 -17.89 31.73
CA PRO A 69 -0.11 -17.91 30.81
C PRO A 69 -1.06 -16.75 31.15
N PRO A 70 -1.63 -16.06 30.14
CA PRO A 70 -2.57 -14.99 30.40
C PRO A 70 -3.70 -15.55 31.28
N PRO A 71 -4.13 -14.80 32.32
CA PRO A 71 -5.26 -15.22 33.13
C PRO A 71 -6.48 -15.46 32.21
N PRO A 72 -7.35 -16.44 32.53
CA PRO A 72 -8.55 -16.68 31.75
C PRO A 72 -9.33 -15.37 31.63
N ALA A 73 -9.50 -14.91 30.39
CA ALA A 73 -10.19 -13.66 30.11
C ALA A 73 -11.63 -13.78 30.64
N ASN A 74 -11.97 -12.98 31.65
CA ASN A 74 -13.36 -12.69 31.94
C ASN A 74 -14.00 -12.19 30.64
N PRO A 75 -15.20 -12.66 30.26
CA PRO A 75 -15.81 -12.24 29.01
C PRO A 75 -15.95 -10.71 29.02
N ILE A 76 -15.24 -10.06 28.10
CA ILE A 76 -15.20 -8.60 27.93
C ILE A 76 -16.60 -8.04 27.59
N GLN A 77 -17.53 -8.90 27.17
CA GLN A 77 -18.89 -8.55 26.77
C GLN A 77 -19.93 -9.39 27.49
N ALA A 78 -20.89 -8.69 28.11
CA ALA A 78 -22.06 -9.30 28.77
C ALA A 78 -23.14 -9.78 27.77
N THR A 79 -23.12 -9.27 26.54
CA THR A 79 -24.09 -9.59 25.47
C THR A 79 -23.37 -9.78 24.14
N THR A 80 -23.96 -10.60 23.26
CA THR A 80 -23.44 -10.78 21.90
C THR A 80 -23.62 -9.50 21.09
N ILE A 81 -22.55 -9.05 20.45
CA ILE A 81 -22.55 -7.93 19.51
C ILE A 81 -22.98 -8.33 18.09
N THR A 82 -23.24 -9.63 17.88
CA THR A 82 -23.70 -10.19 16.61
C THR A 82 -24.95 -11.06 16.80
N PRO A 83 -26.06 -10.49 17.29
CA PRO A 83 -27.26 -11.25 17.68
C PRO A 83 -27.94 -11.98 16.52
N SER A 84 -27.73 -11.53 15.27
CA SER A 84 -28.31 -12.13 14.06
C SER A 84 -27.26 -12.76 13.14
N ALA A 85 -26.02 -12.92 13.60
CA ALA A 85 -25.00 -13.56 12.79
C ALA A 85 -25.14 -15.08 12.83
N ASN A 86 -24.60 -15.73 11.80
CA ASN A 86 -24.46 -17.18 11.78
C ASN A 86 -23.64 -17.67 13.00
N PRO A 87 -23.83 -18.93 13.44
CA PRO A 87 -22.96 -19.55 14.44
C PRO A 87 -21.48 -19.43 14.03
N ASN A 88 -20.59 -19.37 15.03
CA ASN A 88 -19.14 -19.23 14.83
C ASN A 88 -18.69 -17.94 14.12
N THR A 89 -19.52 -16.89 14.12
CA THR A 89 -19.12 -15.58 13.63
C THR A 89 -18.24 -14.87 14.66
N ALA A 90 -16.99 -14.59 14.28
CA ALA A 90 -16.11 -13.68 15.01
C ALA A 90 -16.32 -12.26 14.48
N PHE A 91 -16.59 -11.32 15.38
CA PHE A 91 -16.59 -9.89 15.08
C PHE A 91 -15.28 -9.27 15.55
N SER A 92 -14.77 -8.32 14.78
CA SER A 92 -13.61 -7.52 15.14
C SER A 92 -13.84 -6.07 14.75
N PHE A 93 -13.28 -5.16 15.54
CA PHE A 93 -13.25 -3.74 15.22
C PHE A 93 -11.86 -3.19 15.52
N GLY A 94 -11.51 -2.10 14.88
CA GLY A 94 -10.25 -1.42 15.13
C GLY A 94 -10.15 -0.13 14.34
N GLY A 95 -8.94 0.40 14.26
CA GLY A 95 -8.68 1.68 13.64
C GLY A 95 -7.50 2.38 14.31
N PHE A 96 -7.35 3.67 14.00
CA PHE A 96 -6.38 4.53 14.63
C PHE A 96 -6.82 5.99 14.52
N ILE A 97 -6.33 6.82 15.44
CA ILE A 97 -6.38 8.27 15.33
C ILE A 97 -5.03 8.71 14.77
N LYS A 98 -5.06 9.54 13.73
CA LYS A 98 -3.86 10.11 13.10
C LYS A 98 -4.05 11.62 13.00
N VAL A 99 -3.05 12.36 13.47
CA VAL A 99 -2.97 13.81 13.35
C VAL A 99 -1.76 14.10 12.48
N ASP A 100 -1.99 14.81 11.39
CA ASP A 100 -0.98 15.20 10.42
C ASP A 100 -0.83 16.72 10.42
N SER A 101 0.38 17.17 10.15
CA SER A 101 0.67 18.57 9.93
C SER A 101 1.74 18.73 8.87
N MET A 102 1.54 19.68 7.96
CA MET A 102 2.39 19.93 6.82
C MET A 102 2.78 21.40 6.80
N TRP A 103 4.07 21.66 6.62
CA TRP A 103 4.60 22.96 6.28
C TRP A 103 5.01 22.95 4.82
N THR A 104 4.28 23.69 3.99
CA THR A 104 4.47 23.67 2.54
C THR A 104 5.01 25.00 2.06
N ASN A 105 6.01 24.97 1.18
CA ASN A 105 6.54 26.15 0.52
C ASN A 105 6.75 25.80 -0.95
N THR A 106 6.21 26.64 -1.83
CA THR A 106 6.30 26.51 -3.28
C THR A 106 6.89 27.79 -3.86
N ASP A 107 7.90 27.64 -4.72
CA ASP A 107 8.63 28.77 -5.33
C ASP A 107 8.02 29.24 -6.66
N SER A 108 7.01 28.52 -7.15
CA SER A 108 6.48 28.64 -8.50
C SER A 108 4.94 28.67 -8.52
N GLY A 109 4.33 29.42 -7.61
CA GLY A 109 2.87 29.52 -7.44
C GLY A 109 2.40 28.93 -6.10
N GLU A 110 1.10 29.08 -5.82
CA GLU A 110 0.47 28.64 -4.58
C GLU A 110 -0.44 27.42 -4.81
N LEU A 111 -0.51 26.53 -3.82
CA LEU A 111 -1.52 25.48 -3.79
C LEU A 111 -2.87 26.09 -3.43
N ALA A 112 -3.88 25.88 -4.28
CA ALA A 112 -5.21 26.42 -4.00
C ALA A 112 -5.73 26.06 -2.60
N ASP A 113 -6.33 27.03 -1.91
CA ASP A 113 -6.94 26.87 -0.59
C ASP A 113 -7.87 25.65 -0.55
N GLY A 114 -7.72 24.82 0.48
CA GLY A 114 -8.53 23.60 0.67
C GLY A 114 -8.27 22.50 -0.37
N SER A 115 -7.29 22.65 -1.25
CA SER A 115 -6.91 21.58 -2.18
C SER A 115 -6.30 20.39 -1.46
N VAL A 116 -6.50 19.20 -2.04
CA VAL A 116 -5.95 17.95 -1.50
C VAL A 116 -4.42 17.95 -1.39
N GLY A 117 -3.73 18.74 -2.22
CA GLY A 117 -2.27 18.86 -2.23
C GLY A 117 -1.68 19.54 -0.99
N ARG A 118 -2.51 20.21 -0.19
CA ARG A 118 -2.12 20.79 1.10
C ARG A 118 -2.23 19.79 2.27
N LEU A 119 -2.90 18.66 2.05
CA LEU A 119 -3.19 17.66 3.09
C LEU A 119 -2.27 16.42 3.00
N PHE A 120 -1.64 16.19 1.85
CA PHE A 120 -0.61 15.18 1.64
C PHE A 120 0.15 15.48 0.34
N TYR A 121 1.32 14.88 0.18
CA TYR A 121 2.13 15.02 -1.02
C TYR A 121 1.43 14.41 -2.23
N LEU A 122 0.98 15.27 -3.15
CA LEU A 122 0.35 14.89 -4.40
C LEU A 122 1.03 15.57 -5.60
N PRO A 123 1.95 14.88 -6.31
CA PRO A 123 2.77 15.51 -7.35
C PRO A 123 2.01 16.30 -8.42
N GLN A 124 0.83 15.81 -8.83
CA GLN A 124 0.02 16.45 -9.87
C GLN A 124 -0.57 17.81 -9.47
N THR A 125 -0.55 18.18 -8.18
CA THR A 125 -1.02 19.50 -7.71
C THR A 125 0.11 20.51 -7.52
N ILE A 126 1.38 20.10 -7.67
CA ILE A 126 2.51 21.00 -7.48
C ILE A 126 2.46 22.11 -8.54
N PRO A 127 2.45 23.39 -8.13
CA PRO A 127 2.40 24.50 -9.07
C PRO A 127 3.74 24.61 -9.81
N VAL A 128 3.68 24.87 -11.12
CA VAL A 128 4.84 24.95 -12.03
C VAL A 128 4.99 26.35 -12.66
N GLY A 129 4.30 27.34 -12.10
CA GLY A 129 4.33 28.74 -12.54
C GLY A 129 3.42 29.62 -11.68
N GLY A 130 3.87 30.84 -11.41
CA GLY A 130 3.21 31.78 -10.52
C GLY A 130 4.23 32.66 -9.81
N ALA A 131 3.75 33.58 -8.98
CA ALA A 131 4.62 34.25 -8.00
C ALA A 131 4.91 33.30 -6.85
N ASP A 132 6.01 33.53 -6.14
CA ASP A 132 6.27 32.82 -4.90
C ASP A 132 5.28 33.26 -3.80
N GLU A 133 4.99 32.33 -2.90
CA GLU A 133 4.30 32.61 -1.65
C GLU A 133 5.13 32.09 -0.46
N SER A 134 4.84 32.61 0.72
CA SER A 134 5.49 32.15 1.95
C SER A 134 5.05 30.74 2.36
N THR A 135 5.64 30.22 3.43
CA THR A 135 5.29 28.91 3.95
C THR A 135 3.88 28.86 4.54
N ASP A 136 3.13 27.83 4.14
CA ASP A 136 1.84 27.48 4.68
C ASP A 136 1.90 26.39 5.74
N LEU A 137 0.91 26.38 6.62
CA LEU A 137 0.70 25.34 7.62
C LEU A 137 -0.72 24.78 7.50
N ASP A 138 -0.78 23.48 7.27
CA ASP A 138 -2.03 22.70 7.31
C ASP A 138 -1.90 21.62 8.38
N ALA A 139 -2.97 21.40 9.15
CA ALA A 139 -3.01 20.33 10.15
C ALA A 139 -4.41 19.74 10.26
N HIS A 140 -4.52 18.41 10.34
CA HIS A 140 -5.80 17.74 10.34
C HIS A 140 -5.76 16.35 11.00
N ALA A 141 -6.95 15.78 11.24
CA ALA A 141 -7.10 14.39 11.69
C ALA A 141 -7.91 13.52 10.70
N GLN A 142 -8.09 13.99 9.46
CA GLN A 142 -8.99 13.38 8.45
C GLN A 142 -8.62 11.94 8.09
N PHE A 143 -7.33 11.56 8.18
CA PHE A 143 -6.87 10.20 7.89
C PHE A 143 -7.02 9.22 9.06
N SER A 144 -7.63 9.64 10.18
CA SER A 144 -8.06 8.72 11.23
C SER A 144 -9.03 7.69 10.66
N ARG A 145 -8.87 6.42 11.05
CA ARG A 145 -9.63 5.30 10.48
C ARG A 145 -10.38 4.55 11.55
N VAL A 146 -11.53 4.03 11.16
CA VAL A 146 -12.28 3.03 11.90
C VAL A 146 -12.69 1.91 10.95
N TRP A 147 -12.61 0.67 11.42
CA TRP A 147 -13.06 -0.48 10.66
C TRP A 147 -13.77 -1.51 11.53
N PHE A 148 -14.63 -2.27 10.86
CA PHE A 148 -15.39 -3.38 11.40
C PHE A 148 -15.26 -4.58 10.46
N ALA A 149 -15.15 -5.77 11.02
CA ALA A 149 -14.99 -7.00 10.27
C ALA A 149 -15.79 -8.13 10.90
N THR A 150 -16.31 -9.03 10.06
CA THR A 150 -16.79 -10.34 10.51
C THR A 150 -16.08 -11.44 9.76
N ASN A 151 -15.82 -12.56 10.45
CA ASN A 151 -15.36 -13.80 9.84
C ASN A 151 -16.22 -14.94 10.39
N THR A 152 -16.81 -15.72 9.50
CA THR A 152 -17.69 -16.83 9.85
C THR A 152 -17.22 -18.07 9.11
N THR A 153 -17.09 -19.19 9.82
CA THR A 153 -16.96 -20.52 9.19
C THR A 153 -18.29 -21.24 9.34
N LEU A 154 -18.93 -21.54 8.21
CA LEU A 154 -20.19 -22.29 8.18
C LEU A 154 -19.93 -23.77 8.45
N ASP A 155 -20.99 -24.50 8.81
CA ASP A 155 -20.92 -25.96 9.03
C ASP A 155 -20.50 -26.74 7.78
N SER A 156 -20.72 -26.17 6.59
CA SER A 156 -20.23 -26.73 5.31
C SER A 156 -18.70 -26.65 5.15
N GLY A 157 -18.01 -25.88 6.01
CA GLY A 157 -16.60 -25.52 5.87
C GLY A 157 -16.37 -24.25 5.05
N ASP A 158 -17.41 -23.68 4.46
CA ASP A 158 -17.33 -22.42 3.71
C ASP A 158 -17.00 -21.25 4.64
N LYS A 159 -16.20 -20.32 4.14
CA LYS A 159 -15.75 -19.13 4.86
C LYS A 159 -16.42 -17.89 4.31
N LEU A 160 -17.07 -17.13 5.19
CA LEU A 160 -17.63 -15.81 4.90
C LEU A 160 -16.83 -14.75 5.63
N ARG A 161 -16.59 -13.62 4.95
CA ARG A 161 -15.97 -12.44 5.53
C ARG A 161 -16.76 -11.20 5.14
N SER A 162 -16.89 -10.25 6.06
CA SER A 162 -17.28 -8.88 5.72
C SER A 162 -16.24 -7.90 6.26
N TYR A 163 -16.06 -6.78 5.58
CA TYR A 163 -15.15 -5.73 6.01
C TYR A 163 -15.68 -4.36 5.59
N VAL A 164 -15.77 -3.46 6.57
CA VAL A 164 -16.13 -2.05 6.38
C VAL A 164 -15.04 -1.19 7.01
N GLU A 165 -14.47 -0.27 6.26
CA GLU A 165 -13.49 0.69 6.74
C GLU A 165 -13.84 2.08 6.24
N MET A 166 -13.74 3.07 7.13
CA MET A 166 -14.00 4.48 6.85
C MET A 166 -12.85 5.37 7.32
N ASP A 167 -12.68 6.50 6.64
CA ASP A 167 -11.92 7.65 7.14
C ASP A 167 -12.77 8.93 7.01
N PHE A 168 -12.17 10.09 7.27
CA PHE A 168 -12.83 11.40 7.20
C PHE A 168 -12.21 12.30 6.12
N PHE A 169 -11.48 11.71 5.17
CA PHE A 169 -10.84 12.44 4.07
C PHE A 169 -11.71 12.40 2.80
N GLY A 170 -11.69 13.51 2.05
CA GLY A 170 -12.30 13.60 0.71
C GLY A 170 -13.76 14.05 0.69
N ASN A 171 -14.35 14.40 1.84
CA ASN A 171 -15.72 14.91 1.94
C ASN A 171 -15.78 16.14 2.87
N ALA A 172 -15.08 17.21 2.47
CA ALA A 172 -15.12 18.48 3.18
C ALA A 172 -16.53 19.11 3.08
N LEU A 173 -17.11 19.43 4.23
CA LEU A 173 -18.45 20.04 4.37
C LEU A 173 -18.38 21.43 5.00
N GLY A 174 -17.18 21.92 5.28
CA GLY A 174 -16.88 23.20 5.88
C GLY A 174 -15.39 23.51 5.75
N ASN A 175 -14.92 24.49 6.53
CA ASN A 175 -13.53 24.94 6.55
C ASN A 175 -13.10 25.32 7.97
N GLU A 176 -11.82 25.68 8.09
CA GLU A 176 -11.12 26.06 9.32
C GLU A 176 -11.60 27.40 9.89
N GLN A 177 -12.33 28.22 9.11
CA GLN A 177 -12.94 29.45 9.61
C GLN A 177 -14.09 29.16 10.59
N SER A 178 -14.63 27.95 10.54
CA SER A 178 -15.70 27.47 11.41
C SER A 178 -15.39 26.04 11.90
N THR A 179 -16.42 25.25 12.17
CA THR A 179 -16.37 23.91 12.80
C THR A 179 -15.49 22.85 12.11
N ASN A 180 -14.84 23.19 10.99
CA ASN A 180 -13.96 22.33 10.20
C ASN A 180 -14.55 20.93 9.95
N THR A 181 -15.76 20.91 9.39
CA THR A 181 -16.59 19.70 9.30
C THR A 181 -16.21 18.83 8.10
N TYR A 182 -16.06 17.53 8.34
CA TYR A 182 -15.86 16.52 7.30
C TYR A 182 -16.84 15.36 7.47
N GLY A 183 -17.34 14.83 6.36
CA GLY A 183 -18.16 13.61 6.35
C GLY A 183 -17.29 12.35 6.34
N ALA A 184 -17.79 11.28 6.96
CA ALA A 184 -17.15 9.97 6.87
C ALA A 184 -17.23 9.44 5.43
N THR A 185 -16.12 8.90 4.91
CA THR A 185 -16.04 8.31 3.57
C THR A 185 -15.71 6.83 3.66
N VAL A 186 -16.24 6.05 2.71
CA VAL A 186 -16.00 4.60 2.66
C VAL A 186 -14.67 4.34 1.97
N ARG A 187 -13.78 3.62 2.65
CA ARG A 187 -12.54 3.12 2.06
C ARG A 187 -12.74 1.72 1.50
N HIS A 188 -13.12 0.79 2.37
CA HIS A 188 -13.40 -0.59 2.03
C HIS A 188 -14.82 -0.95 2.44
N LEU A 189 -15.56 -1.62 1.56
CA LEU A 189 -16.87 -2.18 1.84
C LEU A 189 -17.05 -3.40 0.95
N PHE A 190 -16.70 -4.58 1.46
CA PHE A 190 -16.76 -5.81 0.67
C PHE A 190 -17.15 -7.03 1.50
N PHE A 191 -17.62 -8.03 0.77
CA PHE A 191 -17.88 -9.37 1.25
C PHE A 191 -16.96 -10.36 0.56
N GLY A 192 -16.51 -11.36 1.31
CA GLY A 192 -15.75 -12.49 0.80
C GLY A 192 -16.51 -13.78 1.04
N TRP A 193 -16.48 -14.67 0.05
CA TRP A 193 -16.97 -16.04 0.18
C TRP A 193 -15.96 -17.01 -0.43
N ASN A 194 -15.29 -17.78 0.41
CA ASN A 194 -14.17 -18.64 0.02
C ASN A 194 -13.12 -17.86 -0.79
N ASN A 195 -13.10 -18.10 -2.10
CA ASN A 195 -12.15 -17.55 -3.07
C ASN A 195 -12.69 -16.31 -3.80
N TRP A 196 -13.94 -15.93 -3.55
CA TRP A 196 -14.61 -14.78 -4.15
C TRP A 196 -14.58 -13.57 -3.23
N LEU A 197 -14.49 -12.39 -3.84
CA LEU A 197 -14.69 -11.09 -3.20
C LEU A 197 -15.65 -10.26 -4.06
N ALA A 198 -16.60 -9.60 -3.42
CA ALA A 198 -17.50 -8.64 -4.07
C ALA A 198 -17.63 -7.36 -3.22
N GLY A 199 -17.47 -6.20 -3.83
CA GLY A 199 -17.60 -4.89 -3.19
C GLY A 199 -16.43 -3.96 -3.47
N GLN A 200 -16.30 -2.88 -2.69
CA GLN A 200 -15.26 -1.87 -2.85
C GLN A 200 -14.01 -2.23 -2.05
N THR A 201 -12.89 -2.37 -2.74
CA THR A 201 -11.56 -2.55 -2.13
C THR A 201 -10.48 -2.13 -3.13
N TRP A 202 -9.20 -2.27 -2.75
CA TRP A 202 -8.07 -2.01 -3.65
C TRP A 202 -8.24 -2.73 -4.98
N SER A 203 -7.95 -2.08 -6.10
CA SER A 203 -7.90 -2.76 -7.40
C SER A 203 -6.99 -3.97 -7.35
N ASN A 204 -7.32 -5.02 -8.11
CA ASN A 204 -6.47 -6.19 -8.22
C ASN A 204 -5.17 -5.88 -8.96
N PHE A 205 -5.11 -4.76 -9.70
CA PHE A 205 -3.90 -4.24 -10.34
C PHE A 205 -2.93 -3.57 -9.36
N GLN A 206 -3.39 -3.20 -8.16
CA GLN A 206 -2.59 -2.52 -7.14
C GLN A 206 -1.86 -3.50 -6.21
N ASP A 207 -0.57 -3.25 -5.97
CA ASP A 207 0.22 -3.95 -4.98
C ASP A 207 0.41 -3.14 -3.70
N VAL A 208 -0.48 -3.36 -2.74
CA VAL A 208 -0.42 -2.68 -1.43
C VAL A 208 0.83 -3.08 -0.65
N GLY A 209 1.40 -4.26 -0.90
CA GLY A 209 2.61 -4.73 -0.20
C GLY A 209 3.88 -3.99 -0.61
N ALA A 210 3.87 -3.30 -1.76
CA ALA A 210 5.00 -2.51 -2.25
C ALA A 210 4.98 -1.06 -1.74
N LEU A 211 3.92 -0.64 -1.02
CA LEU A 211 3.87 0.69 -0.45
C LEU A 211 4.87 0.81 0.71
N PRO A 212 5.77 1.81 0.70
CA PRO A 212 6.69 2.03 1.80
C PRO A 212 5.91 2.48 3.04
N ASP A 213 6.47 2.21 4.22
CA ASP A 213 6.00 2.85 5.45
C ASP A 213 6.41 4.33 5.41
N ALA A 214 5.43 5.21 5.41
CA ALA A 214 5.62 6.65 5.27
C ALA A 214 4.67 7.41 6.20
N VAL A 215 5.14 8.56 6.67
CA VAL A 215 4.31 9.50 7.45
C VAL A 215 3.25 10.13 6.55
N ASP A 216 3.62 10.49 5.32
CA ASP A 216 2.68 10.97 4.31
C ASP A 216 1.63 9.91 3.97
N PHE A 217 0.39 10.34 3.66
CA PHE A 217 -0.75 9.44 3.49
C PHE A 217 -0.59 8.40 2.39
N VAL A 218 0.02 8.81 1.27
CA VAL A 218 0.28 7.92 0.14
C VAL A 218 1.75 7.50 0.16
N GLY A 219 2.66 8.38 0.58
CA GLY A 219 4.10 8.17 0.52
C GLY A 219 4.67 8.47 -0.88
N PRO A 220 5.99 8.26 -1.10
CA PRO A 220 6.62 8.43 -2.41
C PRO A 220 6.14 7.31 -3.35
N THR A 221 4.98 7.57 -3.97
CA THR A 221 4.23 6.59 -4.76
C THR A 221 4.20 6.93 -6.23
N GLU A 222 5.11 7.79 -6.68
CA GLU A 222 5.32 8.02 -8.11
C GLU A 222 5.65 6.67 -8.77
N GLY A 223 4.66 6.06 -9.43
CA GLY A 223 4.81 4.77 -10.11
C GLY A 223 3.98 3.61 -9.56
N THR A 224 3.18 3.77 -8.50
CA THR A 224 2.18 2.76 -8.12
C THR A 224 0.77 3.18 -8.47
N SER A 225 -0.06 2.21 -8.84
CA SER A 225 -1.50 2.42 -8.92
C SER A 225 -2.09 2.57 -7.52
N PHE A 226 -2.98 3.54 -7.34
CA PHE A 226 -3.63 3.79 -6.05
C PHE A 226 -5.13 4.03 -6.26
N VAL A 227 -5.90 2.96 -6.28
CA VAL A 227 -7.35 3.03 -6.54
C VAL A 227 -8.10 1.95 -5.76
N ARG A 228 -9.22 2.38 -5.17
CA ARG A 228 -10.23 1.49 -4.59
C ARG A 228 -11.48 1.65 -5.41
N GLN A 229 -12.08 0.53 -5.81
CA GLN A 229 -13.28 0.54 -6.64
C GLN A 229 -14.10 -0.72 -6.40
N ALA A 230 -15.39 -0.62 -6.71
CA ALA A 230 -16.29 -1.75 -6.68
C ALA A 230 -15.80 -2.82 -7.67
N GLN A 231 -15.79 -4.08 -7.24
CA GLN A 231 -15.28 -5.17 -8.04
C GLN A 231 -15.86 -6.52 -7.65
N ILE A 232 -15.76 -7.47 -8.57
CA ILE A 232 -15.91 -8.90 -8.30
C ILE A 232 -14.57 -9.55 -8.64
N ARG A 233 -13.94 -10.19 -7.65
CA ARG A 233 -12.64 -10.85 -7.78
C ARG A 233 -12.72 -12.32 -7.41
N TYR A 234 -12.07 -13.16 -8.20
CA TYR A 234 -11.80 -14.55 -7.86
C TYR A 234 -10.30 -14.76 -7.67
N THR A 235 -9.90 -15.43 -6.58
CA THR A 235 -8.50 -15.71 -6.25
C THR A 235 -8.32 -17.20 -6.05
N ASN A 236 -7.37 -17.82 -6.76
CA ASN A 236 -7.04 -19.23 -6.58
C ASN A 236 -5.51 -19.43 -6.58
N GLY A 237 -4.97 -19.87 -5.45
CA GLY A 237 -3.53 -19.96 -5.26
C GLY A 237 -2.85 -18.59 -5.49
N PRO A 238 -1.84 -18.49 -6.36
CA PRO A 238 -1.14 -17.25 -6.64
C PRO A 238 -1.86 -16.33 -7.65
N TRP A 239 -2.96 -16.79 -8.25
CA TRP A 239 -3.66 -16.06 -9.32
C TRP A 239 -4.91 -15.37 -8.81
N SER A 240 -5.17 -14.16 -9.31
CA SER A 240 -6.46 -13.48 -9.14
C SER A 240 -6.90 -12.76 -10.39
N ILE A 241 -8.19 -12.86 -10.71
CA ILE A 241 -8.85 -12.13 -11.79
C ILE A 241 -9.99 -11.28 -11.21
N SER A 242 -10.18 -10.07 -11.74
CA SER A 242 -11.24 -9.18 -11.29
C SER A 242 -11.94 -8.47 -12.44
N LEU A 243 -13.24 -8.23 -12.24
CA LEU A 243 -14.02 -7.26 -12.99
C LEU A 243 -14.23 -6.05 -12.08
N GLU A 244 -13.84 -4.86 -12.54
CA GLU A 244 -13.75 -3.66 -11.70
C GLU A 244 -14.54 -2.50 -12.32
N ASN A 245 -15.12 -1.65 -11.48
CA ASN A 245 -15.85 -0.46 -11.92
C ASN A 245 -14.90 0.48 -12.67
N PRO A 246 -15.19 0.84 -13.94
CA PRO A 246 -14.32 1.67 -14.75
C PRO A 246 -14.53 3.16 -14.47
N GLU A 247 -13.50 3.96 -14.66
CA GLU A 247 -13.58 5.42 -14.83
C GLU A 247 -12.44 5.86 -15.76
N THR A 248 -12.76 6.65 -16.77
CA THR A 248 -11.80 7.16 -17.75
C THR A 248 -11.32 8.53 -17.32
N THR A 249 -10.00 8.71 -17.21
CA THR A 249 -9.38 10.01 -16.96
C THR A 249 -8.60 10.46 -18.19
N LEU A 250 -8.91 11.65 -18.71
CA LEU A 250 -8.28 12.23 -19.90
C LEU A 250 -7.71 13.62 -19.57
N ASN A 251 -6.70 14.02 -20.34
CA ASN A 251 -6.21 15.39 -20.36
C ASN A 251 -6.58 16.02 -21.70
N ALA A 252 -7.11 17.23 -21.67
CA ALA A 252 -7.38 17.98 -22.89
C ALA A 252 -6.09 18.23 -23.68
N PHE A 253 -6.15 18.04 -24.99
CA PHE A 253 -5.02 18.32 -25.87
C PHE A 253 -4.64 19.80 -25.82
N GLY A 254 -3.35 20.10 -25.63
CA GLY A 254 -2.86 21.47 -25.47
C GLY A 254 -2.97 22.05 -24.05
N GLY A 255 -3.39 21.23 -23.08
CA GLY A 255 -3.53 21.62 -21.67
C GLY A 255 -4.97 21.91 -21.27
N GLY A 256 -5.20 22.06 -19.97
CA GLY A 256 -6.53 22.29 -19.41
C GLY A 256 -6.78 21.44 -18.16
N ALA A 257 -8.00 21.55 -17.63
CA ALA A 257 -8.42 20.73 -16.50
C ALA A 257 -8.48 19.25 -16.92
N ARG A 258 -8.14 18.37 -15.98
CA ARG A 258 -8.34 16.93 -16.11
C ARG A 258 -9.83 16.63 -16.30
N ILE A 259 -10.15 15.73 -17.20
CA ILE A 259 -11.50 15.27 -17.49
C ILE A 259 -11.67 13.88 -16.89
N SER A 260 -12.69 13.70 -16.05
CA SER A 260 -13.19 12.38 -15.64
C SER A 260 -14.45 12.05 -16.44
N SER A 261 -14.54 10.81 -16.93
CA SER A 261 -15.69 10.29 -17.67
C SER A 261 -16.09 8.93 -17.12
N ASP A 262 -17.38 8.81 -16.82
CA ASP A 262 -18.06 7.58 -16.40
C ASP A 262 -18.85 6.94 -17.57
N ASP A 263 -18.50 7.24 -18.83
CA ASP A 263 -19.25 6.80 -20.01
C ASP A 263 -18.96 5.35 -20.43
N ASN A 264 -17.99 4.72 -19.75
CA ASN A 264 -17.56 3.34 -19.94
C ASN A 264 -18.73 2.34 -19.94
N SER A 265 -18.75 1.44 -20.93
CA SER A 265 -19.85 0.48 -21.12
C SER A 265 -19.54 -0.95 -20.65
N VAL A 266 -18.28 -1.23 -20.33
CA VAL A 266 -17.80 -2.53 -19.86
C VAL A 266 -16.88 -2.35 -18.65
N PRO A 267 -16.83 -3.33 -17.72
CA PRO A 267 -15.91 -3.26 -16.59
C PRO A 267 -14.46 -3.41 -17.04
N ASP A 268 -13.56 -2.89 -16.21
CA ASP A 268 -12.14 -3.15 -16.34
C ASP A 268 -11.84 -4.60 -15.95
N VAL A 269 -10.98 -5.26 -16.72
CA VAL A 269 -10.54 -6.64 -16.45
C VAL A 269 -9.11 -6.61 -15.97
N THR A 270 -8.84 -7.19 -14.81
CA THR A 270 -7.50 -7.28 -14.25
C THR A 270 -7.11 -8.74 -14.00
N LEU A 271 -5.86 -9.09 -14.27
CA LEU A 271 -5.27 -10.38 -13.96
C LEU A 271 -3.98 -10.15 -13.18
N ARG A 272 -3.79 -10.88 -12.08
CA ARG A 272 -2.60 -10.78 -11.25
C ARG A 272 -2.05 -12.15 -10.88
N TYR A 273 -0.72 -12.24 -10.85
CA TYR A 273 0.06 -13.32 -10.26
C TYR A 273 0.86 -12.76 -9.08
N LEU A 274 0.75 -13.39 -7.91
CA LEU A 274 1.49 -13.06 -6.70
C LEU A 274 2.27 -14.27 -6.21
N HIS A 275 3.60 -14.17 -6.21
CA HIS A 275 4.48 -15.12 -5.56
C HIS A 275 4.92 -14.59 -4.19
N LYS A 276 4.78 -15.41 -3.14
CA LYS A 276 5.29 -15.10 -1.80
C LYS A 276 6.44 -16.05 -1.47
N GLY A 277 7.57 -15.49 -1.05
CA GLY A 277 8.74 -16.23 -0.55
C GLY A 277 9.09 -15.80 0.87
N ASP A 278 10.13 -16.41 1.43
CA ASP A 278 10.55 -16.16 2.82
C ASP A 278 11.11 -14.75 3.03
N TRP A 279 11.62 -14.10 1.97
CA TRP A 279 12.27 -12.79 2.02
C TRP A 279 11.41 -11.63 1.51
N GLY A 280 10.20 -11.91 1.02
CA GLY A 280 9.34 -10.89 0.40
C GLY A 280 8.31 -11.48 -0.56
N HIS A 281 7.77 -10.64 -1.44
CA HIS A 281 6.86 -11.08 -2.50
C HIS A 281 7.28 -10.53 -3.86
N PHE A 282 6.65 -11.04 -4.90
CA PHE A 282 6.80 -10.54 -6.26
C PHE A 282 5.45 -10.66 -6.95
N THR A 283 5.06 -9.63 -7.69
CA THR A 283 3.77 -9.59 -8.38
C THR A 283 3.91 -9.08 -9.80
N ILE A 284 3.10 -9.65 -10.69
CA ILE A 284 2.86 -9.15 -12.03
C ILE A 284 1.35 -9.02 -12.19
N ALA A 285 0.89 -7.86 -12.63
CA ALA A 285 -0.51 -7.61 -12.92
C ALA A 285 -0.68 -7.00 -14.31
N GLY A 286 -1.79 -7.32 -14.96
CA GLY A 286 -2.24 -6.71 -16.21
C GLY A 286 -3.65 -6.15 -16.05
N VAL A 287 -3.93 -5.06 -16.75
CA VAL A 287 -5.27 -4.46 -16.86
C VAL A 287 -5.63 -4.27 -18.32
N LEU A 288 -6.88 -4.56 -18.66
CA LEU A 288 -7.53 -4.23 -19.93
C LEU A 288 -8.79 -3.42 -19.63
N ARG A 289 -8.96 -2.31 -20.33
CA ARG A 289 -10.04 -1.36 -20.08
C ARG A 289 -10.53 -0.69 -21.35
N GLN A 290 -11.81 -0.34 -21.36
CA GLN A 290 -12.31 0.65 -22.32
C GLN A 290 -11.91 2.04 -21.81
N LEU A 291 -11.55 2.93 -22.71
CA LEU A 291 -11.43 4.37 -22.45
C LEU A 291 -12.53 5.00 -23.29
N LYS A 292 -13.47 5.67 -22.66
CA LYS A 292 -14.63 6.24 -23.37
C LYS A 292 -14.91 7.64 -22.86
N TYR A 293 -15.30 8.52 -23.77
CA TYR A 293 -15.74 9.87 -23.45
C TYR A 293 -16.83 10.30 -24.43
N GLU A 294 -18.00 10.62 -23.88
CA GLU A 294 -19.17 11.06 -24.63
C GLU A 294 -19.68 12.40 -24.08
N THR A 295 -20.05 13.33 -24.95
CA THR A 295 -20.72 14.57 -24.54
C THR A 295 -21.94 14.85 -25.39
N THR A 296 -22.97 15.45 -24.77
CA THR A 296 -24.18 15.92 -25.48
C THR A 296 -23.90 16.98 -26.54
N THR A 297 -22.69 17.53 -26.57
CA THR A 297 -22.22 18.56 -27.49
C THR A 297 -21.43 18.00 -28.68
N GLY A 298 -21.31 16.67 -28.80
CA GLY A 298 -20.86 16.00 -30.02
C GLY A 298 -19.47 15.38 -29.97
N ILE A 299 -18.93 15.09 -28.79
CA ILE A 299 -17.77 14.20 -28.66
C ILE A 299 -18.31 12.80 -28.43
N GLU A 300 -17.98 11.85 -29.31
CA GLU A 300 -18.27 10.42 -29.17
C GLU A 300 -16.99 9.68 -29.55
N ASP A 301 -16.23 9.23 -28.55
CA ASP A 301 -14.99 8.50 -28.79
C ASP A 301 -14.76 7.38 -27.76
N ASP A 302 -14.31 6.23 -28.24
CA ASP A 302 -13.93 5.10 -27.40
C ASP A 302 -12.79 4.28 -27.98
N THR A 303 -11.97 3.72 -27.09
CA THR A 303 -10.84 2.86 -27.47
C THR A 303 -10.53 1.85 -26.36
N PHE A 304 -9.80 0.79 -26.68
CA PHE A 304 -9.31 -0.14 -25.68
C PHE A 304 -7.85 0.17 -25.32
N GLY A 305 -7.59 0.22 -24.02
CA GLY A 305 -6.27 0.43 -23.44
C GLY A 305 -5.92 -0.67 -22.44
N GLY A 306 -4.64 -0.77 -22.11
CA GLY A 306 -4.17 -1.70 -21.10
C GLY A 306 -2.83 -1.30 -20.51
N GLY A 307 -2.47 -1.95 -19.42
CA GLY A 307 -1.25 -1.68 -18.68
C GLY A 307 -0.72 -2.92 -17.99
N ILE A 308 0.57 -2.91 -17.67
CA ILE A 308 1.26 -3.96 -16.91
C ILE A 308 1.92 -3.30 -15.70
N SER A 309 1.81 -3.94 -14.55
CA SER A 309 2.45 -3.54 -13.30
C SER A 309 3.33 -4.70 -12.79
N ILE A 310 4.54 -4.38 -12.34
CA ILE A 310 5.50 -5.33 -11.75
C ILE A 310 6.07 -4.69 -10.49
N SER A 311 5.97 -5.38 -9.35
CA SER A 311 6.48 -4.92 -8.06
C SER A 311 6.84 -6.08 -7.13
N GLY A 312 7.55 -5.81 -6.03
CA GLY A 312 7.97 -6.80 -5.02
C GLY A 312 8.92 -6.22 -3.99
#